data_AF-A0A0F9RNC7-F1
#
_entry.id   AF-A0A0F9RNC7-F1
#
_cell.length_a   1.000
_cell.length_b   1.000
_cell.length_c   1.000
_cell.angle_alpha   90.00
_cell.angle_beta   90.00
_cell.angle_gamma   90.00
#
_symmetry.space_group_name_H-M   'P 1'
#
loop_
_entity.id
_entity.type
_entity.pdbx_description
1 polymer ?
#
loop_
_entity_poly.entity_id
_entity_poly.type
_entity_poly.pdbx_seq_one_letter_code
_entity_poly.pdbx_strand_id
1 'polypeptide(L)' 'MQFNEILNQVPKYKEFMTISELDNSSKKLASDYSNVELKEIGKSQAGKVIYCLKIGEGKENALFFAFPHPNENQ' A
#
# COMPACT_ATOMS: atom_id res chain seq x y z
N MET A 1 -2.44 -23.48 6.77
CA MET A 1 -2.05 -22.30 7.57
C MET A 1 -3.20 -21.97 8.49
N GLN A 2 -2.98 -21.94 9.79
CA GLN A 2 -4.02 -21.58 10.75
C GLN A 2 -4.19 -20.05 10.77
N PHE A 3 -5.41 -19.53 10.91
CA PHE A 3 -5.69 -18.08 10.87
C PHE A 3 -4.79 -17.26 11.82
N ASN A 4 -4.53 -17.77 13.03
CA ASN A 4 -3.67 -17.12 14.01
C ASN A 4 -2.19 -16.99 13.57
N GLU A 5 -1.68 -17.93 12.79
CA GLU A 5 -0.30 -17.88 12.26
C GLU A 5 -0.14 -16.73 11.26
N ILE A 6 -1.19 -16.43 10.49
CA ILE A 6 -1.22 -15.32 9.54
C ILE A 6 -1.31 -13.99 10.29
N LEU A 7 -2.20 -13.90 11.29
CA LEU A 7 -2.32 -12.68 12.10
C LEU A 7 -1.01 -12.31 12.81
N ASN A 8 -0.24 -13.30 13.27
CA ASN A 8 1.05 -13.07 13.92
C ASN A 8 2.13 -12.51 12.98
N GLN A 9 1.93 -12.59 11.65
CA GLN A 9 2.86 -12.01 10.66
C GLN A 9 2.55 -10.54 10.36
N VAL A 10 1.37 -10.03 10.74
CA VAL A 10 1.02 -8.63 10.53
C VAL A 10 1.85 -7.76 11.49
N PRO A 11 2.62 -6.77 10.98
CA PRO A 11 3.41 -5.90 11.84
C PRO A 11 2.53 -5.11 12.83
N LYS A 12 3.05 -4.89 14.04
CA LYS A 12 2.38 -4.04 15.04
C LYS A 12 2.61 -2.56 14.72
N TYR A 13 1.73 -1.98 13.91
CA TYR A 13 1.71 -0.53 13.65
C TYR A 13 1.16 0.21 14.89
N LYS A 14 1.89 1.23 15.37
CA LYS A 14 1.52 2.03 16.54
C LYS A 14 1.10 3.46 16.21
N GLU A 15 1.49 3.92 15.02
CA GLU A 15 1.38 5.30 14.58
C GLU A 15 1.01 5.31 13.11
N PHE A 16 0.37 6.39 12.65
CA PHE A 16 0.09 6.60 11.25
C PHE A 16 1.35 7.03 10.51
N MET A 17 1.52 6.53 9.28
CA MET A 17 2.59 6.96 8.40
C MET A 17 2.28 8.31 7.76
N THR A 18 3.28 9.16 7.64
CA THR A 18 3.27 10.29 6.72
C THR A 18 3.21 9.80 5.27
N ILE A 19 2.86 10.69 4.33
CA ILE A 19 2.83 10.37 2.89
C ILE A 19 4.18 9.79 2.41
N SER A 20 5.29 10.40 2.82
CA SER A 20 6.63 9.96 2.42
C SER A 20 7.01 8.60 3.00
N GLU A 21 6.60 8.32 4.24
CA GLU A 21 6.82 7.01 4.88
C GLU A 21 5.99 5.92 4.20
N LEU A 22 4.75 6.22 3.83
CA LEU A 22 3.88 5.31 3.09
C LEU A 22 4.43 5.00 1.68
N ASP A 23 4.93 6.01 0.97
CA ASP A 23 5.58 5.83 -0.33
C ASP A 23 6.82 4.93 -0.22
N ASN A 24 7.67 5.18 0.79
CA ASN A 24 8.86 4.38 1.04
C ASN A 24 8.52 2.94 1.43
N SER A 25 7.49 2.75 2.25
CA SER A 25 6.96 1.43 2.62
C SER A 25 6.49 0.66 1.37
N SER A 26 5.75 1.32 0.47
CA SER A 26 5.26 0.73 -0.79
C SER A 26 6.40 0.34 -1.73
N LYS A 27 7.41 1.22 -1.89
CA LYS A 27 8.62 0.93 -2.68
C LYS A 27 9.41 -0.24 -2.11
N LYS A 28 9.54 -0.31 -0.79
CA LYS A 28 10.21 -1.43 -0.12
C LYS A 28 9.47 -2.74 -0.37
N LEU A 29 8.14 -2.74 -0.23
CA LEU A 29 7.32 -3.93 -0.46
C LEU A 29 7.48 -4.47 -1.89
N ALA A 30 7.45 -3.59 -2.90
CA ALA A 30 7.68 -3.98 -4.30
C ALA A 30 9.10 -4.48 -4.56
N SER A 31 10.10 -3.99 -3.81
CA SER A 31 11.48 -4.48 -3.91
C SER A 31 11.69 -5.83 -3.22
N ASP A 32 10.98 -6.09 -2.12
CA ASP A 32 11.15 -7.31 -1.32
C ASP A 32 10.44 -8.52 -1.95
N TYR A 33 9.39 -8.29 -2.75
CA TYR A 33 8.52 -9.35 -3.24
C TYR A 33 8.29 -9.25 -4.76
N SER A 34 8.70 -10.26 -5.51
CA SER A 34 8.62 -10.29 -6.98
C SER A 34 7.20 -10.31 -7.54
N ASN A 35 6.20 -10.67 -6.73
CA ASN A 35 4.79 -10.66 -7.12
C ASN A 35 4.09 -9.33 -6.80
N VAL A 36 4.82 -8.31 -6.37
CA VAL A 36 4.32 -6.98 -6.08
C VAL A 36 4.86 -5.99 -7.11
N GLU A 37 3.96 -5.32 -7.82
CA GLU A 37 4.29 -4.31 -8.82
C GLU A 37 3.86 -2.93 -8.33
N LEU A 38 4.77 -1.95 -8.34
CA LEU A 38 4.48 -0.55 -8.03
C LEU A 38 4.34 0.25 -9.33
N LYS A 39 3.17 0.86 -9.54
CA LYS A 39 2.86 1.67 -10.72
C LYS A 39 2.66 3.13 -10.37
N GLU A 40 3.17 4.02 -11.20
CA GLU A 40 2.74 5.41 -11.22
C GLU A 40 1.43 5.49 -12.01
N ILE A 41 0.35 5.90 -11.36
CA ILE A 41 -0.98 6.00 -12.00
C ILE A 41 -1.41 7.44 -12.27
N GLY A 42 -0.63 8.42 -11.82
CA GLY A 42 -0.88 9.82 -12.06
C GLY A 42 -0.08 10.74 -11.15
N LYS A 43 -0.45 12.02 -11.16
CA LYS A 43 0.11 13.05 -10.28
C LYS A 43 -1.04 13.84 -9.64
N SER A 44 -0.88 14.21 -8.38
CA SER A 44 -1.80 15.11 -7.69
C SER A 44 -1.71 16.53 -8.27
N GLN A 45 -2.64 17.40 -7.86
CA GLN A 45 -2.58 18.83 -8.22
C GLN A 45 -1.27 19.51 -7.77
N ALA A 46 -0.68 19.04 -6.66
CA ALA A 46 0.61 19.51 -6.16
C ALA A 46 1.82 18.81 -6.81
N GLY A 47 1.61 18.01 -7.86
CA GLY A 47 2.66 17.31 -8.60
C GLY A 47 3.23 16.07 -7.92
N LYS A 48 2.68 15.64 -6.77
CA LYS A 48 3.11 14.39 -6.10
C LYS A 48 2.64 13.19 -6.91
N VAL A 49 3.52 12.20 -7.10
CA VAL A 49 3.19 10.96 -7.79
C VAL A 49 2.14 10.20 -6.98
N ILE A 50 1.15 9.63 -7.66
CA ILE A 50 0.17 8.72 -7.08
C ILE A 50 0.60 7.31 -7.47
N TYR A 51 0.95 6.51 -6.47
CA TYR A 51 1.36 5.12 -6.66
C TYR A 51 0.18 4.16 -6.49
N CYS A 52 0.23 3.04 -7.22
CA CYS A 52 -0.66 1.90 -7.08
C CYS A 52 0.17 0.62 -6.90
N LEU A 53 -0.14 -0.16 -5.87
CA LEU A 53 0.42 -1.49 -5.67
C LEU A 53 -0.52 -2.53 -6.30
N LYS A 54 -0.01 -3.33 -7.23
CA LYS A 54 -0.67 -4.54 -7.71
C LYS A 54 0.03 -5.74 -7.07
N ILE A 55 -0.73 -6.57 -6.34
CA ILE A 55 -0.20 -7.75 -5.63
C ILE A 55 -0.79 -9.00 -6.26
N GLY A 56 0.07 -9.83 -6.86
CA GLY A 56 -0.32 -11.06 -7.54
C GLY A 56 -1.19 -10.84 -8.78
N GLU A 57 -1.75 -11.94 -9.29
CA GLU A 57 -2.66 -11.98 -10.44
C GLU A 57 -3.73 -13.04 -10.22
N GLY A 58 -4.96 -12.77 -10.65
CA GLY A 58 -6.08 -13.69 -10.44
C GLY A 58 -7.30 -13.34 -11.29
N LYS A 59 -8.23 -14.29 -11.36
CA LYS A 59 -9.49 -14.13 -12.10
C LYS A 59 -10.40 -13.08 -11.43
N GLU A 60 -10.44 -13.10 -10.10
CA GLU A 60 -11.20 -12.15 -9.29
C GLU A 60 -10.22 -11.12 -8.72
N ASN A 61 -10.51 -9.83 -8.92
CA ASN A 61 -9.65 -8.73 -8.51
C ASN A 61 -10.38 -7.84 -7.52
N ALA A 62 -9.70 -7.47 -6.44
CA ALA A 62 -10.17 -6.50 -5.47
C ALA A 62 -9.40 -5.19 -5.62
N LEU A 63 -10.11 -4.07 -5.59
CA LEU A 63 -9.52 -2.74 -5.56
C LEU A 63 -9.69 -2.14 -4.17
N PHE A 64 -8.57 -1.78 -3.55
CA PHE A 64 -8.54 -1.02 -2.30
C PHE A 64 -7.95 0.36 -2.58
N PHE A 65 -8.64 1.39 -2.10
CA PHE A 65 -8.13 2.76 -2.09
C PHE A 65 -8.48 3.40 -0.75
N ALA A 66 -7.64 4.33 -0.31
CA ALA A 66 -7.80 5.02 0.96
C ALA A 66 -7.50 6.51 0.75
N PHE A 67 -7.98 7.34 1.68
CA PHE A 67 -7.71 8.77 1.72
C PHE A 67 -8.28 9.59 0.54
N PRO A 68 -9.52 9.33 0.05
CA PRO A 68 -10.15 10.24 -0.90
C PRO A 68 -10.37 11.65 -0.32
N HIS A 69 -10.49 11.77 1.01
CA HIS A 69 -10.52 13.06 1.69
C HIS A 69 -9.28 13.24 2.60
N PRO A 70 -8.64 14.44 2.60
CA PRO A 70 -7.42 14.69 3.37
C PRO A 70 -7.54 14.52 4.90
N ASN A 71 -8.76 14.45 5.45
CA ASN A 71 -9.01 14.46 6.89
C ASN A 71 -9.20 13.06 7.50
N GLU A 72 -9.02 11.99 6.72
CA GLU A 72 -9.29 10.61 7.18
C GLU A 72 -8.18 10.02 8.07
N ASN A 73 -7.13 10.78 8.33
CA ASN A 73 -5.89 10.36 9.03
C ASN A 73 -5.50 11.37 10.12
N GLN A 74 -6.40 12.31 10.44
CA GLN A 74 -6.19 13.33 11.46
C GLN A 74 -6.44 12.79 12.86
#